data_AF-A0A7W0MYJ0-F1
#
_entry.id   AF-A0A7W0MYJ0-F1
#
_cell.length_a   1.000
_cell.length_b   1.000
_cell.length_c   1.000
_cell.angle_alpha   90.00
_cell.angle_beta   90.00
_cell.angle_gamma   90.00
#
_symmetry.space_group_name_H-M   'P 1'
#
loop_
_entity.id
_entity.type
_entity.pdbx_description
1 polymer ?
#
loop_
_entity_poly.entity_id
_entity_poly.type
_entity_poly.pdbx_seq_one_letter_code
_entity_poly.pdbx_strand_id
1 'polypeptide(L)' 'PLLFLVMLVPFSINGLAVREAFFVSFLGTVGVAAEPAFATGFLFFIVTIAMAVPGAVILGWEGLRGAARAGVPDA' A
#
# COMPACT_ATOMS: atom_id res chain seq x y z
N PRO A 1 15.33 -1.48 7.45
CA PRO A 1 15.73 -0.04 7.39
C PRO A 1 16.04 0.45 5.97
N LEU A 2 16.76 -0.32 5.14
CA LEU A 2 17.07 0.03 3.74
C LEU A 2 15.84 0.04 2.80
N LEU A 3 14.84 -0.82 3.05
CA LEU A 3 13.58 -0.89 2.30
C LEU A 3 12.82 0.44 2.27
N PHE A 4 12.84 1.18 3.37
CA PHE A 4 12.19 2.49 3.48
C PHE A 4 12.96 3.59 2.73
N LEU A 5 14.29 3.47 2.65
CA LEU A 5 15.16 4.41 1.92
C LEU A 5 14.92 4.34 0.40
N VAL A 6 14.69 3.14 -0.11
CA VAL A 6 14.30 2.88 -1.50
C VAL A 6 12.88 3.39 -1.83
N MET A 7 11.95 3.38 -0.87
CA MET A 7 10.60 3.94 -1.08
C MET A 7 10.55 5.47 -0.97
N LEU A 8 11.60 6.11 -0.43
CA LEU A 8 11.67 7.56 -0.26
C LEU A 8 12.01 8.28 -1.58
N VAL A 9 12.63 7.58 -2.52
CA VAL A 9 12.85 8.10 -3.87
C VAL A 9 11.64 7.75 -4.73
N PRO A 10 10.85 8.74 -5.21
CA PRO A 10 9.53 8.50 -5.79
C PRO A 10 9.66 8.07 -7.24
N PHE A 11 10.25 6.90 -7.48
CA PHE A 11 10.38 6.32 -8.81
C PHE A 11 9.14 5.49 -9.23
N SER A 12 8.16 5.27 -8.34
CA SER A 12 6.94 4.48 -8.63
C SER A 12 5.73 4.83 -7.73
N ILE A 13 4.54 4.39 -8.12
CA ILE A 13 3.30 4.50 -7.33
C ILE A 13 3.40 3.58 -6.11
N ASN A 14 3.44 4.13 -4.89
CA ASN A 14 3.54 3.38 -3.63
C ASN A 14 4.77 2.43 -3.52
N GLY A 15 5.80 2.57 -4.36
CA GLY A 15 6.94 1.66 -4.35
C GLY A 15 6.73 0.34 -5.12
N LEU A 16 5.68 0.21 -5.94
CA LEU A 16 5.46 -0.95 -6.83
C LEU A 16 6.62 -1.13 -7.82
N ALA A 17 6.96 -2.37 -8.13
CA ALA A 17 8.17 -2.84 -8.83
C ALA A 17 9.50 -2.64 -8.06
N VAL A 18 9.67 -1.49 -7.41
CA VAL A 18 10.92 -1.16 -6.69
C VAL A 18 11.06 -1.98 -5.40
N ARG A 19 9.95 -2.18 -4.68
CA ARG A 19 9.90 -3.02 -3.47
C ARG A 19 10.19 -4.47 -3.80
N GLU A 20 9.59 -4.99 -4.87
CA GLU A 20 9.73 -6.38 -5.30
C GLU A 20 11.17 -6.68 -5.73
N ALA A 21 11.79 -5.80 -6.52
CA ALA A 21 13.19 -5.90 -6.90
C ALA A 21 14.13 -5.82 -5.69
N PHE A 22 13.80 -5.01 -4.69
CA PHE A 22 14.53 -4.99 -3.42
C PHE A 22 14.38 -6.31 -2.65
N PHE A 23 13.17 -6.86 -2.53
CA PHE A 23 12.95 -8.13 -1.84
C PHE A 23 13.71 -9.27 -2.51
N VAL A 24 13.74 -9.33 -3.84
CA VAL A 24 14.57 -10.28 -4.60
C VAL A 24 16.06 -10.07 -4.33
N SER A 25 16.54 -8.82 -4.36
CA SER A 25 17.95 -8.52 -4.10
C SER A 25 18.36 -8.81 -2.66
N PHE A 26 17.49 -8.54 -1.68
CA PHE A 26 17.77 -8.74 -0.26
C PHE A 26 17.66 -10.22 0.14
N LEU A 27 16.53 -10.87 -0.17
CA LEU A 27 16.32 -12.29 0.15
C LEU A 27 17.22 -13.19 -0.70
N GLY A 28 17.62 -12.74 -1.89
CA GLY A 28 18.66 -13.39 -2.68
C GLY A 28 20.00 -13.48 -1.96
N THR A 29 20.38 -12.49 -1.14
CA THR A 29 21.64 -12.55 -0.35
C THR A 29 21.62 -13.60 0.77
N VAL A 30 20.43 -14.01 1.22
CA VAL A 30 20.22 -15.07 2.22
C VAL A 30 19.82 -16.41 1.57
N GLY A 31 19.97 -16.54 0.25
CA GLY A 31 19.81 -17.80 -0.48
C GLY A 31 18.38 -18.14 -0.90
N VAL A 32 17.45 -17.19 -0.83
CA VAL A 32 16.06 -17.39 -1.27
C VAL A 32 15.97 -17.19 -2.78
N ALA A 33 15.27 -18.10 -3.47
CA ALA A 33 15.02 -17.99 -4.91
C ALA A 33 14.23 -16.71 -5.26
N ALA A 34 14.40 -16.21 -6.48
CA ALA A 34 13.79 -14.94 -6.91
C ALA A 34 12.25 -14.97 -6.87
N GLU A 35 11.63 -16.09 -7.22
CA GLU A 35 10.16 -16.25 -7.22
C GLU A 35 9.52 -16.07 -5.84
N PRO A 36 9.92 -16.79 -4.77
CA PRO A 36 9.37 -16.57 -3.44
C PRO A 36 9.74 -15.22 -2.85
N ALA A 37 10.90 -14.67 -3.18
CA ALA A 37 11.30 -13.34 -2.75
C ALA A 37 10.39 -12.25 -3.35
N PHE A 38 10.09 -12.34 -4.65
CA PHE A 38 9.12 -11.49 -5.32
C PHE A 38 7.73 -11.62 -4.70
N ALA A 39 7.26 -12.85 -4.49
CA ALA A 39 5.93 -13.12 -3.90
C ALA A 39 5.77 -12.49 -2.51
N THR A 40 6.85 -12.44 -1.72
CA THR A 40 6.85 -11.79 -0.41
C THR A 40 6.67 -10.27 -0.52
N GLY A 41 7.35 -9.63 -1.48
CA GLY A 41 7.20 -8.20 -1.77
C GLY A 41 5.78 -7.85 -2.25
N PHE A 42 5.18 -8.72 -3.07
CA PHE A 42 3.81 -8.57 -3.54
C PHE A 42 2.77 -8.79 -2.44
N LEU A 43 2.95 -9.80 -1.60
CA LEU A 43 2.08 -10.07 -0.45
C LEU A 43 2.04 -8.89 0.53
N PHE A 44 3.19 -8.27 0.79
CA PHE A 44 3.26 -7.05 1.61
C PHE A 44 2.37 -5.92 1.06
N PHE A 45 2.32 -5.75 -0.26
CA PHE A 45 1.45 -4.76 -0.90
C PHE A 45 -0.03 -5.09 -0.69
N ILE A 46 -0.44 -6.34 -0.88
CA ILE A 46 -1.82 -6.79 -0.65
C ILE A 46 -2.22 -6.55 0.81
N VAL A 47 -1.36 -6.91 1.77
CA VAL A 47 -1.61 -6.70 3.20
C VAL A 47 -1.74 -5.22 3.52
N THR A 48 -0.91 -4.37 2.91
CA THR A 48 -0.99 -2.92 3.08
C THR A 48 -2.34 -2.38 2.61
N ILE A 49 -2.82 -2.81 1.43
CA ILE A 49 -4.15 -2.43 0.94
C ILE A 49 -5.23 -2.93 1.90
N ALA A 50 -5.18 -4.19 2.32
CA ALA A 50 -6.16 -4.78 3.23
C ALA A 50 -6.23 -4.01 4.56
N MET A 51 -5.09 -3.58 5.10
CA MET A 51 -5.03 -2.75 6.32
C MET A 51 -5.55 -1.32 6.10
N ALA A 52 -5.51 -0.80 4.88
CA ALA A 52 -6.07 0.51 4.54
C ALA A 52 -7.60 0.48 4.37
N VAL A 53 -8.20 -0.70 4.11
CA VAL A 53 -9.66 -0.85 3.88
C VAL A 53 -10.50 -0.27 5.03
N PRO A 54 -10.24 -0.55 6.33
CA PRO A 54 -11.07 -0.01 7.41
C PRO A 54 -11.10 1.53 7.42
N GLY A 55 -9.95 2.18 7.20
CA GLY A 55 -9.86 3.63 7.11
C GLY A 55 -10.62 4.19 5.90
N ALA A 56 -10.48 3.54 4.75
CA ALA A 56 -11.21 3.91 3.54
C ALA A 56 -12.73 3.75 3.72
N VAL A 57 -13.17 2.70 4.41
CA VAL A 57 -14.60 2.46 4.70
C VAL A 57 -15.16 3.54 5.63
N ILE A 58 -14.47 3.87 6.72
CA ILE A 58 -14.91 4.91 7.65
C ILE A 58 -15.01 6.26 6.93
N LEU A 59 -13.94 6.67 6.24
CA LEU A 59 -13.89 7.94 5.54
C LEU A 59 -14.94 8.02 4.42
N GLY A 60 -15.14 6.93 3.67
CA GLY A 60 -16.19 6.84 2.67
C GLY A 60 -17.58 6.96 3.28
N TRP A 61 -17.84 6.32 4.42
CA TRP A 61 -19.15 6.39 5.08
C TRP A 61 -19.43 7.79 5.65
N GLU A 62 -18.44 8.42 6.28
CA GLU A 62 -18.56 9.80 6.76
C GLU A 62 -18.76 10.78 5.60
N GLY A 63 -18.04 10.61 4.49
CA GLY A 63 -18.21 11.44 3.29
C GLY A 63 -19.63 11.36 2.72
N LEU A 64 -20.19 10.16 2.61
CA LEU A 64 -21.58 9.96 2.13
C LEU A 64 -22.62 10.55 3.09
N ARG A 65 -22.42 10.40 4.41
CA ARG A 65 -23.32 10.98 5.43
C ARG A 65 -23.21 12.50 5.53
N GLY A 66 -22.02 13.06 5.33
CA GLY A 66 -21.76 14.50 5.32
C GLY A 66 -22.40 15.18 4.11
N ALA A 67 -22.27 14.58 2.93
CA ALA A 67 -22.93 15.06 1.71
C ALA A 67 -24.46 15.05 1.82
N ALA A 68 -25.04 14.03 2.46
CA ALA A 68 -26.48 13.95 2.68
C ALA A 68 -27.01 15.05 3.63
N ARG A 69 -26.20 15.51 4.60
CA ARG A 69 -26.58 16.60 5.51
C ARG A 69 -26.44 17.99 4.90
N ALA A 70 -25.48 18.18 4.00
CA ALA A 70 -25.32 19.43 3.26
C ALA A 70 -26.46 19.68 2.24
N GLY A 71 -27.26 18.65 1.92
CA GLY A 71 -28.38 18.71 0.98
C GLY A 71 -29.72 19.09 1.58
N VAL A 72 -29.81 19.53 2.85
CA VAL A 72 -31.01 20.14 3.42
C VAL A 72 -30.80 21.66 3.44
N PRO A 73 -31.32 22.42 2.45
CA PRO A 73 -31.34 23.87 2.51
C PRO A 73 -32.35 24.27 3.59
N ASP A 74 -31.92 25.14 4.51
CA ASP A 74 -32.81 25.78 5.47
C ASP A 74 -33.90 26.55 4.70
N ALA A 75 -35.14 26.05 4.82
CA ALA A 75 -36.36 26.65 4.27
C ALA A 75 -37.14 27.41 5.35
#